data_AF-A0A6M8AVP5-F1
#
_entry.id   AF-A0A6M8AVP5-F1
#
_cell.length_a   1.000
_cell.length_b   1.000
_cell.length_c   1.000
_cell.angle_alpha   90.00
_cell.angle_beta   90.00
_cell.angle_gamma   90.00
#
_symmetry.space_group_name_H-M   'P 1'
#
loop_
_entity.id
_entity.type
_entity.pdbx_description
1 polymer ?
#
loop_
_entity_poly.entity_id
_entity_poly.type
_entity_poly.pdbx_seq_one_letter_code
_entity_poly.pdbx_strand_id
1 'polypeptide(L)'
;MEITLFIIIIIHYYNNNKNNIYYSLFPNRKNPWKRKKKKFFMIKNSFISLISQEEKEENRGSVEFQVLSFTNKIRRLTSHLELHKKDFLSKRGLQKILGKRRRMLAYLSKKNGVRYKKLIDELDIREPKNC
;
A
#
# COMPACT_ATOMS: atom_id res chain seq x y z
N MET A 1 0.51 -2.65 57.41
CA MET A 1 -0.82 -3.28 57.28
C MET A 1 -1.76 -2.50 56.34
N GLU A 2 -1.47 -1.24 55.98
CA GLU A 2 -2.34 -0.41 55.11
C GLU A 2 -2.11 -0.62 53.59
N ILE A 3 -0.88 -0.86 53.13
CA ILE A 3 -0.55 -0.89 51.69
C ILE A 3 -1.04 -2.18 51.00
N THR A 4 -1.02 -3.31 51.71
CA THR A 4 -1.46 -4.61 51.17
C THR A 4 -2.97 -4.67 50.97
N LEU A 5 -3.75 -4.04 51.85
CA LEU A 5 -5.20 -3.90 51.72
C LEU A 5 -5.59 -3.01 50.53
N PHE A 6 -4.83 -1.95 50.25
CA PHE A 6 -5.07 -1.07 49.09
C PHE A 6 -4.85 -1.79 47.75
N ILE A 7 -3.80 -2.61 47.67
CA ILE A 7 -3.49 -3.42 46.47
C ILE A 7 -4.57 -4.50 46.26
N ILE A 8 -5.06 -5.12 47.33
CA ILE A 8 -6.16 -6.11 47.27
C ILE A 8 -7.46 -5.46 46.78
N ILE A 9 -7.80 -4.26 47.26
CA ILE A 9 -9.00 -3.52 46.81
C ILE A 9 -8.89 -3.14 45.31
N ILE A 10 -7.70 -2.71 44.84
CA ILE A 10 -7.46 -2.37 43.43
C ILE A 10 -7.58 -3.62 42.54
N ILE A 11 -7.02 -4.78 42.96
CA ILE A 11 -7.13 -6.04 42.23
C ILE A 11 -8.57 -6.55 42.20
N HIS A 12 -9.32 -6.41 43.31
CA HIS A 12 -10.73 -6.79 43.38
C HIS A 12 -11.62 -5.88 42.53
N TYR A 13 -11.30 -4.59 42.41
CA TYR A 13 -11.96 -3.66 41.49
C TYR A 13 -11.69 -4.00 40.02
N TYR A 14 -10.48 -4.48 39.69
CA TYR A 14 -10.12 -4.87 38.32
C TYR A 14 -10.70 -6.22 37.86
N ASN A 15 -11.00 -7.15 38.78
CA ASN A 15 -11.48 -8.49 38.44
C ASN A 15 -13.02 -8.68 38.44
N ASN A 16 -13.80 -7.73 38.96
CA ASN A 16 -15.26 -7.86 39.12
C ASN A 16 -16.12 -7.14 38.07
N ASN A 17 -15.55 -6.65 36.96
CA ASN A 17 -16.34 -6.02 35.90
C ASN A 17 -16.32 -6.81 34.58
N LYS A 18 -16.47 -8.13 34.69
CA LYS A 18 -17.09 -8.94 33.63
C LYS A 18 -18.52 -9.20 34.09
N ASN A 19 -19.47 -8.58 33.40
CA ASN A 19 -20.93 -8.81 33.43
C ASN A 19 -21.75 -7.81 34.26
N ASN A 20 -21.96 -6.58 33.76
CA ASN A 20 -23.26 -5.90 33.91
C ASN A 20 -23.56 -4.81 32.84
N ILE A 21 -24.40 -5.19 31.86
CA ILE A 21 -25.57 -4.49 31.28
C ILE A 21 -25.52 -2.95 31.06
N TYR A 22 -24.58 -2.42 30.26
CA TYR A 22 -24.71 -1.09 29.63
C TYR A 22 -24.41 -1.07 28.12
N TYR A 23 -24.54 -2.21 27.44
CA TYR A 23 -24.33 -2.31 25.99
C TYR A 23 -25.64 -2.55 25.25
N SER A 24 -26.51 -1.54 25.21
CA SER A 24 -27.62 -1.51 24.24
C SER A 24 -27.88 -0.15 23.60
N LEU A 25 -27.02 0.86 23.82
CA LEU A 25 -27.27 2.22 23.29
C LEU A 25 -26.08 2.90 22.60
N PHE A 26 -25.25 2.18 21.84
CA PHE A 26 -24.35 2.82 20.85
C PHE A 26 -24.10 1.90 19.64
N PRO A 27 -24.37 2.34 18.40
CA PRO A 27 -24.12 1.54 17.22
C PRO A 27 -22.61 1.36 17.00
N ASN A 28 -22.17 0.10 17.08
CA ASN A 28 -20.96 -0.51 16.53
C ASN A 28 -19.96 0.44 15.80
N ARG A 29 -19.12 1.16 16.56
CA ARG A 29 -17.91 1.78 16.02
C ARG A 29 -16.86 0.70 15.82
N LYS A 30 -16.80 0.15 14.61
CA LYS A 30 -15.76 -0.79 14.13
C LYS A 30 -14.38 -0.39 14.69
N ASN A 31 -13.73 -1.35 15.36
CA ASN A 31 -12.46 -1.22 16.08
C ASN A 31 -11.40 -0.42 15.26
N PRO A 32 -10.99 0.79 15.69
CA PRO A 32 -10.12 1.67 14.91
C PRO A 32 -8.63 1.27 14.92
N TRP A 33 -8.26 0.23 15.69
CA TRP A 33 -6.88 -0.19 15.90
C TRP A 33 -6.51 -1.55 15.27
N LYS A 34 -7.30 -2.07 14.32
CA LYS A 34 -6.78 -3.10 13.41
C LYS A 34 -5.84 -2.44 12.40
N ARG A 35 -4.60 -2.15 12.82
CA ARG A 35 -3.49 -1.92 11.88
C ARG A 35 -3.39 -3.17 11.01
N LYS A 36 -3.99 -3.14 9.81
CA LYS A 36 -3.78 -4.14 8.78
C LYS A 36 -2.26 -4.28 8.64
N LYS A 37 -1.68 -5.43 9.00
CA LYS A 37 -0.30 -5.75 8.64
C LYS A 37 -0.21 -5.54 7.14
N LYS A 38 0.38 -4.43 6.71
CA LYS A 38 0.66 -4.16 5.31
C LYS A 38 1.64 -5.26 4.93
N LYS A 39 1.18 -6.24 4.17
CA LYS A 39 2.02 -7.31 3.63
C LYS A 39 3.13 -6.59 2.87
N PHE A 40 4.33 -6.54 3.45
CA PHE A 40 5.47 -5.95 2.79
C PHE A 40 5.71 -6.85 1.58
N PHE A 41 5.33 -6.37 0.41
CA PHE A 41 5.41 -7.12 -0.83
C PHE A 41 6.88 -7.09 -1.26
N MET A 42 7.68 -7.99 -0.69
CA MET A 42 8.94 -8.39 -1.31
C MET A 42 8.58 -9.11 -2.60
N ILE A 43 8.99 -8.51 -3.72
CA ILE A 43 8.78 -9.13 -5.02
C ILE A 43 9.79 -10.26 -5.16
N LYS A 44 9.22 -11.46 -5.25
CA LYS A 44 9.89 -12.67 -5.72
C LYS A 44 10.42 -12.42 -7.13
N ASN A 45 11.71 -12.69 -7.34
CA ASN A 45 12.47 -13.25 -8.48
C ASN A 45 11.95 -13.18 -9.95
N SER A 46 10.75 -12.68 -10.26
CA SER A 46 10.22 -12.46 -11.62
C SER A 46 10.70 -11.13 -12.23
N PHE A 47 11.41 -10.30 -11.46
CA PHE A 47 11.86 -8.97 -11.86
C PHE A 47 13.05 -8.99 -12.84
N ILE A 48 13.80 -10.08 -12.87
CA ILE A 48 15.01 -10.22 -13.70
C ILE A 48 14.64 -10.68 -15.11
N SER A 49 13.58 -11.48 -15.28
CA SER A 49 13.21 -12.06 -16.59
C SER A 49 12.69 -11.04 -17.60
N LEU A 50 12.03 -9.95 -17.16
CA LEU A 50 11.64 -8.85 -18.06
C LEU A 50 12.85 -8.02 -18.50
N ILE A 51 13.77 -7.73 -17.58
CA ILE A 51 14.95 -6.90 -17.83
C ILE A 51 15.91 -7.59 -18.82
N SER A 52 16.03 -8.92 -18.76
CA SER A 52 16.86 -9.70 -19.69
C SER A 52 16.34 -9.68 -21.15
N GLN A 53 15.08 -9.31 -21.41
CA GLN A 53 14.57 -9.11 -22.78
C GLN A 53 14.64 -7.65 -23.25
N GLU A 54 14.93 -6.71 -22.35
CA GLU A 54 14.91 -5.26 -22.57
C GLU A 54 16.29 -4.67 -22.91
N GLU A 55 17.35 -5.48 -23.02
CA GLU A 55 18.69 -5.02 -23.42
C GLU A 55 18.80 -4.58 -24.89
N LYS A 56 17.77 -4.84 -25.72
CA LYS A 56 17.66 -4.15 -27.02
C LYS A 56 17.28 -2.69 -26.79
N GLU A 57 18.17 -1.76 -27.16
CA GLU A 57 17.95 -0.31 -27.08
C GLU A 57 16.59 0.12 -27.68
N GLU A 58 16.12 -0.61 -28.69
CA GLU A 58 14.84 -0.43 -29.37
C GLU A 58 13.62 -0.52 -28.42
N ASN A 59 13.71 -1.29 -27.33
CA ASN A 59 12.60 -1.50 -26.40
C ASN A 59 12.47 -0.42 -25.31
N ARG A 60 13.45 0.49 -25.16
CA ARG A 60 13.41 1.59 -24.16
C ARG A 60 12.26 2.56 -24.40
N GLY A 61 11.79 2.68 -25.65
CA GLY A 61 10.66 3.52 -26.03
C GLY A 61 9.28 2.90 -25.76
N SER A 62 9.22 1.60 -25.49
CA SER A 62 7.95 0.88 -25.33
C SER A 62 7.15 1.40 -24.13
N VAL A 63 5.82 1.28 -24.25
CA VAL A 63 4.91 1.69 -23.17
C VAL A 63 5.07 0.78 -21.95
N GLU A 64 5.32 -0.52 -22.17
CA GLU A 64 5.56 -1.49 -21.10
C GLU A 64 6.81 -1.10 -20.27
N PHE A 65 7.94 -0.84 -20.94
CA PHE A 65 9.19 -0.43 -20.30
C PHE A 65 9.03 0.84 -19.45
N GLN A 66 8.36 1.86 -20.00
CA GLN A 66 8.14 3.11 -19.28
C GLN A 66 7.26 2.93 -18.04
N VAL A 67 6.21 2.10 -18.12
CA VAL A 67 5.35 1.76 -16.97
C VAL A 67 6.14 1.00 -15.90
N LEU A 68 7.00 0.07 -16.30
CA LEU A 68 7.90 -0.65 -15.39
C LEU A 68 8.87 0.32 -14.69
N SER A 69 9.54 1.19 -15.44
CA SER A 69 10.45 2.21 -14.93
C SER A 69 9.77 3.14 -13.92
N PHE A 70 8.56 3.62 -14.23
CA PHE A 70 7.78 4.44 -13.30
C PHE A 70 7.36 3.66 -12.05
N THR A 71 7.00 2.39 -12.19
CA THR A 71 6.63 1.54 -11.04
C THR A 71 7.81 1.37 -10.09
N ASN A 72 9.02 1.18 -10.60
CA ASN A 72 10.24 1.10 -9.80
C ASN A 72 10.55 2.42 -9.07
N LYS A 73 10.44 3.54 -9.78
CA LYS A 73 10.62 4.88 -9.17
C LYS A 73 9.58 5.14 -8.07
N ILE A 74 8.32 4.79 -8.30
CA ILE A 74 7.24 4.92 -7.31
C ILE A 74 7.56 4.10 -6.06
N ARG A 75 7.98 2.84 -6.21
CA ARG A 75 8.32 1.98 -5.06
C ARG A 75 9.45 2.59 -4.22
N ARG A 76 10.56 2.99 -4.87
CA ARG A 76 11.71 3.62 -4.20
C ARG A 76 11.33 4.93 -3.48
N LEU A 77 10.60 5.81 -4.16
CA LEU A 77 10.14 7.08 -3.58
C LEU A 77 9.14 6.88 -2.45
N THR A 78 8.29 5.85 -2.53
CA THR A 78 7.34 5.54 -1.46
C THR A 78 8.08 5.16 -0.19
N SER A 79 9.08 4.27 -0.27
CA SER A 79 9.92 3.92 0.89
C SER A 79 10.66 5.14 1.46
N HIS A 80 11.19 6.02 0.60
CA HIS A 80 11.84 7.25 1.03
C HIS A 80 10.88 8.18 1.80
N LEU A 81 9.67 8.39 1.29
CA LEU A 81 8.67 9.26 1.92
C LEU A 81 8.05 8.67 3.20
N GLU A 82 8.10 7.34 3.38
CA GLU A 82 7.71 6.72 4.65
C GLU A 82 8.64 7.14 5.80
N LEU A 83 9.94 7.32 5.51
CA LEU A 83 10.93 7.85 6.45
C LEU A 83 10.85 9.39 6.53
N HIS A 84 10.77 10.08 5.38
CA HIS A 84 10.79 11.54 5.29
C HIS A 84 9.41 12.14 5.00
N LYS A 85 8.51 12.08 5.99
CA LYS A 85 7.11 12.50 5.82
C LYS A 85 6.90 14.00 5.51
N LYS A 86 7.87 14.84 5.85
CA LYS A 86 7.82 16.31 5.64
C LYS A 86 8.38 16.75 4.28
N ASP A 87 8.87 15.84 3.43
CA ASP A 87 9.33 16.19 2.09
C ASP A 87 8.15 16.33 1.10
N PHE A 88 7.65 17.55 0.98
CA PHE A 88 6.54 17.88 0.10
C PHE A 88 6.94 17.96 -1.38
N LEU A 89 8.20 18.28 -1.69
CA LEU A 89 8.69 18.41 -3.06
C LEU A 89 8.78 17.03 -3.71
N SER A 90 9.37 16.05 -3.02
CA SER A 90 9.44 14.67 -3.48
C SER A 90 8.04 14.05 -3.58
N LYS A 91 7.14 14.36 -2.65
CA LYS A 91 5.72 13.94 -2.73
C LYS A 91 5.02 14.48 -3.98
N ARG A 92 5.26 15.74 -4.34
CA ARG A 92 4.75 16.33 -5.59
C ARG A 92 5.34 15.65 -6.82
N GLY A 93 6.63 15.33 -6.80
CA GLY A 93 7.30 14.55 -7.84
C GLY A 93 6.68 13.16 -8.02
N LEU A 94 6.43 12.46 -6.91
CA LEU A 94 5.76 11.17 -6.88
C LEU A 94 4.36 11.22 -7.52
N GLN A 95 3.56 12.23 -7.19
CA GLN A 95 2.23 12.43 -7.79
C GLN A 95 2.31 12.63 -9.31
N LYS A 96 3.28 13.40 -9.81
CA LYS A 96 3.52 13.58 -11.25
C LYS A 96 3.85 12.25 -11.94
N ILE A 97 4.71 11.43 -11.34
CA ILE A 97 5.08 10.11 -11.88
C ILE A 97 3.86 9.18 -11.90
N LEU A 98 3.06 9.18 -10.83
CA LEU A 98 1.85 8.37 -10.73
C LEU A 98 0.82 8.77 -11.80
N GLY A 99 0.65 10.07 -12.05
CA GLY A 99 -0.20 10.58 -13.13
C GLY A 99 0.31 10.21 -14.53
N LYS A 100 1.62 10.26 -14.78
CA LYS A 100 2.22 9.78 -16.04
C LYS A 100 1.93 8.29 -16.25
N ARG A 101 2.21 7.44 -15.27
CA ARG A 101 1.93 6.00 -15.33
C ARG A 101 0.46 5.70 -15.59
N ARG A 102 -0.47 6.41 -14.93
CA ARG A 102 -1.92 6.25 -15.16
C ARG A 102 -2.31 6.55 -16.62
N ARG A 103 -1.75 7.62 -17.21
CA ARG A 103 -2.01 7.96 -18.62
C ARG A 103 -1.47 6.90 -19.58
N MET A 104 -0.28 6.35 -19.32
CA MET A 104 0.29 5.28 -20.14
C MET A 104 -0.54 4.00 -20.09
N LEU A 105 -1.00 3.61 -18.89
CA LEU A 105 -1.89 2.47 -18.73
C LEU A 105 -3.23 2.67 -19.45
N ALA A 106 -3.82 3.88 -19.35
CA ALA A 106 -5.04 4.22 -20.09
C ALA A 106 -4.86 4.25 -21.60
N TYR A 107 -3.68 4.63 -22.10
CA TYR A 107 -3.34 4.51 -23.51
C TYR A 107 -3.22 3.04 -23.94
N LEU A 108 -2.50 2.23 -23.15
CA LEU A 108 -2.31 0.82 -23.46
C LEU A 108 -3.63 0.05 -23.42
N SER A 109 -4.52 0.35 -22.47
CA SER A 109 -5.84 -0.28 -22.39
C SER A 109 -6.71 0.02 -23.62
N LYS A 110 -6.59 1.23 -24.19
CA LYS A 110 -7.30 1.63 -25.42
C LYS A 110 -6.70 0.98 -26.66
N LYS A 111 -5.36 0.86 -26.72
CA LYS A 111 -4.67 0.33 -27.90
C LYS A 111 -4.70 -1.20 -27.97
N ASN A 112 -4.45 -1.87 -26.85
CA ASN A 112 -4.38 -3.33 -26.78
C ASN A 112 -4.72 -3.85 -25.38
N GLY A 113 -5.95 -4.35 -25.22
CA GLY A 113 -6.43 -4.89 -23.95
C GLY A 113 -5.68 -6.13 -23.46
N VAL A 114 -5.16 -6.97 -24.35
CA VAL A 114 -4.43 -8.20 -23.98
C VAL A 114 -3.08 -7.86 -23.35
N ARG A 115 -2.33 -6.94 -23.96
CA ARG A 115 -1.06 -6.45 -23.42
C ARG A 115 -1.25 -5.73 -22.08
N TYR A 116 -2.31 -4.93 -21.98
CA TYR A 116 -2.66 -4.24 -20.75
C TYR A 116 -2.91 -5.19 -19.57
N LYS A 117 -3.71 -6.25 -19.78
CA LYS A 117 -3.98 -7.25 -18.74
C LYS A 117 -2.70 -7.94 -18.27
N LYS A 118 -1.90 -8.46 -19.22
CA LYS A 118 -0.60 -9.08 -18.92
C LYS A 118 0.30 -8.17 -18.08
N LEU A 119 0.44 -6.90 -18.49
CA LEU A 119 1.29 -5.93 -17.80
C LEU A 119 0.80 -5.62 -16.37
N ILE A 120 -0.52 -5.54 -16.16
CA ILE A 120 -1.10 -5.31 -14.84
C ILE A 120 -0.89 -6.50 -13.92
N ASP A 121 -1.11 -7.71 -14.44
CA ASP A 121 -0.95 -8.95 -13.70
C ASP A 121 0.52 -9.17 -13.28
N GLU A 122 1.46 -8.89 -14.19
CA GLU A 122 2.91 -8.99 -13.93
C GLU A 122 3.40 -7.99 -12.89
N LEU A 123 2.90 -6.75 -12.93
CA LEU A 123 3.36 -5.67 -12.05
C LEU A 123 2.58 -5.56 -10.73
N ASP A 124 1.54 -6.37 -10.54
CA ASP A 124 0.58 -6.32 -9.42
C ASP A 124 0.03 -4.90 -9.22
N ILE A 125 -0.39 -4.27 -10.32
CA ILE A 125 -0.93 -2.90 -10.32
C ILE A 125 -2.44 -2.96 -10.14
N ARG A 126 -2.97 -2.28 -9.12
CA ARG A 126 -4.42 -2.12 -9.01
C ARG A 126 -4.99 -1.40 -10.22
N GLU A 127 -6.05 -1.98 -10.82
CA GLU A 127 -6.75 -1.39 -11.96
C GLU A 127 -7.21 0.04 -11.65
N PRO A 128 -6.90 1.02 -12.54
CA PRO A 128 -7.45 2.35 -12.43
C PRO A 128 -8.96 2.27 -12.66
N LYS A 129 -9.75 2.73 -11.69
CA LYS A 129 -11.17 2.99 -11.95
C LYS A 129 -11.26 4.11 -13.00
N ASN A 130 -11.97 3.84 -14.08
CA ASN A 130 -12.45 4.88 -14.97
C ASN A 130 -13.52 5.64 -14.18
N CYS A 131 -13.22 6.88 -13.83
CA CYS A 131 -14.21 7.81 -13.31
C CYS A 131 -14.66 8.69 -14.47
#